data_AF-A0A5C4RH33-F1
#
_entry.id   AF-A0A5C4RH33-F1
#
_cell.length_a   1.000
_cell.length_b   1.000
_cell.length_c   1.000
_cell.angle_alpha   90.00
_cell.angle_beta   90.00
_cell.angle_gamma   90.00
#
_symmetry.space_group_name_H-M   'P 1'
#
loop_
_entity.id
_entity.type
_entity.pdbx_description
1 polymer ?
#
loop_
_entity_poly.entity_id
_entity_poly.type
_entity_poly.pdbx_seq_one_letter_code
_entity_poly.pdbx_strand_id
1 'polypeptide(L)'
;MTVGMTTLVTLLTPLPDINQLAKLPEYLSAPITQLVQDSAGQKMLTAQEVMSYFSESKMALAYLKENTQIGIELLETIDRDGIEPGIDIRDVVERYESAAKIATSQLHLLKLSYILAESSPAWGPHVKLFQTHSQRALRVFANNRNVLLRIATTLKQYLPVNAGEYTPKADSESYKELVNLSHKKLGIPLPVWG
;
A
#
# COMPACT_ATOMS: atom_id res chain seq x y z
N MET A 1 1.45 -7.21 36.22
CA MET A 1 1.96 -7.16 34.85
C MET A 1 1.57 -5.81 34.28
N THR A 2 2.54 -4.93 34.01
CA THR A 2 2.31 -3.70 33.25
C THR A 2 2.05 -4.11 31.80
N VAL A 3 0.79 -4.02 31.36
CA VAL A 3 0.45 -4.16 29.94
C VAL A 3 1.03 -2.92 29.27
N GLY A 4 2.04 -3.09 28.41
CA GLY A 4 2.49 -2.01 27.54
C GLY A 4 1.32 -1.61 26.65
N MET A 5 1.14 -0.32 26.39
CA MET A 5 0.14 0.17 25.42
C MET A 5 0.84 0.92 24.31
N THR A 6 0.33 0.77 23.08
CA THR A 6 0.83 1.54 21.94
C THR A 6 0.35 2.98 22.07
N THR A 7 1.29 3.91 22.22
CA THR A 7 1.01 5.35 22.34
C THR A 7 0.84 6.01 20.98
N LEU A 8 0.27 7.23 20.95
CA LEU A 8 0.22 8.04 19.73
C LEU A 8 1.61 8.26 19.13
N VAL A 9 2.64 8.46 19.96
CA VAL A 9 4.02 8.65 19.51
C VAL A 9 4.52 7.42 18.74
N THR A 10 4.27 6.22 19.27
CA THR A 10 4.62 4.95 18.61
C THR A 10 3.92 4.80 17.25
N LEU A 11 2.70 5.32 17.10
CA LEU A 11 1.96 5.32 15.84
C LEU A 11 2.44 6.38 14.84
N LEU A 12 2.96 7.51 15.35
CA LEU A 12 3.49 8.61 14.55
C LEU A 12 4.92 8.36 14.04
N THR A 13 5.65 7.43 14.66
CA THR A 13 6.98 7.00 14.23
C THR A 13 6.98 5.48 14.12
N PRO A 14 6.63 4.95 12.94
CA PRO A 14 7.02 5.47 11.63
C PRO A 14 5.81 5.84 10.75
N LEU A 15 5.56 7.14 10.55
CA LEU A 15 4.60 7.57 9.54
C LEU A 15 5.15 7.39 8.11
N PRO A 16 4.33 6.92 7.17
CA PRO A 16 4.75 6.80 5.78
C PRO A 16 5.00 8.17 5.16
N ASP A 17 6.18 8.35 4.55
CA ASP A 17 6.49 9.53 3.74
C ASP A 17 5.83 9.37 2.36
N ILE A 18 4.67 10.00 2.21
CA ILE A 18 3.88 9.99 0.98
C ILE A 18 4.68 10.55 -0.21
N ASN A 19 5.51 11.57 0.01
CA ASN A 19 6.28 12.20 -1.06
C ASN A 19 7.37 11.25 -1.57
N GLN A 20 8.02 10.50 -0.67
CA GLN A 20 8.96 9.47 -1.07
C GLN A 20 8.26 8.34 -1.82
N LEU A 21 7.13 7.83 -1.31
CA LEU A 21 6.35 6.78 -1.96
C LEU A 21 5.91 7.16 -3.38
N ALA A 22 5.54 8.43 -3.59
CA ALA A 22 5.13 8.93 -4.91
C ALA A 22 6.30 8.97 -5.93
N LYS A 23 7.54 9.14 -5.47
CA LYS A 23 8.74 9.21 -6.33
C LYS A 23 9.37 7.84 -6.59
N LEU A 24 9.10 6.84 -5.75
CA LEU A 24 9.69 5.49 -5.91
C LEU A 24 9.53 4.87 -7.30
N PRO A 25 8.39 5.03 -8.00
CA PRO A 25 8.26 4.50 -9.35
C PRO A 25 9.26 5.08 -10.34
N GLU A 26 9.64 6.36 -10.22
CA GLU A 26 10.67 6.97 -11.08
C GLU A 26 12.01 6.24 -10.93
N TYR A 27 12.43 5.97 -9.69
CA TYR A 27 13.66 5.22 -9.40
C TYR A 27 13.57 3.73 -9.79
N LEU A 28 12.40 3.11 -9.62
CA LEU A 28 12.20 1.69 -9.94
C LEU A 28 12.01 1.45 -11.44
N SER A 29 11.54 2.46 -12.16
CA SER A 29 11.41 2.49 -13.62
C SER A 29 12.64 3.05 -14.32
N ALA A 30 13.70 3.46 -13.61
CA ALA A 30 14.95 3.92 -14.22
C ALA A 30 15.49 3.01 -15.35
N PRO A 31 15.45 1.65 -15.22
CA PRO A 31 15.84 0.74 -16.31
C PRO A 31 15.02 0.87 -17.61
N ILE A 32 13.87 1.56 -17.55
CA ILE A 32 12.92 1.78 -18.64
C ILE A 32 13.17 3.14 -19.29
N THR A 33 13.41 4.17 -18.48
CA THR A 33 13.57 5.57 -18.93
C THR A 33 14.80 5.74 -19.81
N GLN A 34 15.92 5.08 -19.47
CA GLN A 34 17.14 5.10 -20.29
C GLN A 34 16.95 4.36 -21.64
N LEU A 35 16.11 3.33 -21.64
CA LEU A 35 15.78 2.53 -22.83
C LEU A 35 14.91 3.29 -23.84
N VAL A 36 14.05 4.18 -23.36
CA VAL A 36 13.24 5.10 -24.18
C VAL A 36 14.07 6.27 -24.71
N GLN A 37 15.12 6.70 -23.99
CA GLN A 37 16.01 7.77 -24.45
C GLN A 37 16.98 7.29 -25.54
N ASP A 38 17.40 6.02 -25.48
CA ASP A 38 18.31 5.41 -26.46
C ASP A 38 17.63 4.94 -27.75
N SER A 39 16.31 5.13 -27.90
CA SER A 39 15.53 4.70 -29.07
C SER A 39 15.87 5.43 -30.39
N ALA A 40 16.91 6.26 -30.40
CA ALA A 40 17.55 6.71 -31.64
C ALA A 40 18.39 5.61 -32.32
N GLY A 41 18.63 4.46 -31.68
CA GLY A 41 19.34 3.35 -32.31
C GLY A 41 18.96 1.99 -31.73
N GLN A 42 18.81 1.00 -32.61
CA GLN A 42 18.59 -0.42 -32.33
C GLN A 42 19.79 -1.09 -31.59
N LYS A 43 20.37 -0.45 -30.58
CA LYS A 43 21.52 -0.99 -29.85
C LYS A 43 21.01 -1.93 -28.76
N MET A 44 21.43 -3.19 -28.83
CA MET A 44 21.25 -4.11 -27.71
C MET A 44 22.11 -3.67 -26.52
N LEU A 45 21.55 -3.76 -25.32
CA LEU A 45 22.27 -3.46 -24.09
C LEU A 45 23.37 -4.50 -23.84
N THR A 46 24.52 -4.03 -23.40
CA THR A 46 25.58 -4.86 -22.85
C THR A 46 25.23 -5.33 -21.44
N ALA A 47 25.85 -6.43 -20.98
CA ALA A 47 25.67 -6.91 -19.62
C ALA A 47 26.03 -5.84 -18.55
N GLN A 48 27.01 -4.98 -18.82
CA GLN A 48 27.42 -3.91 -17.93
C GLN A 48 26.34 -2.81 -17.82
N GLU A 49 25.75 -2.40 -18.94
CA GLU A 49 24.65 -1.43 -18.97
C GLU A 49 23.43 -1.97 -18.20
N VAL A 50 23.05 -3.25 -18.42
CA VAL A 50 21.96 -3.91 -17.69
C VAL A 50 22.19 -3.91 -16.17
N MET A 51 23.41 -4.24 -15.73
CA MET A 51 23.73 -4.25 -14.29
C MET A 51 23.74 -2.86 -13.68
N SER A 52 24.18 -1.84 -14.43
CA SER A 52 24.12 -0.44 -14.01
C SER A 52 22.68 -0.02 -13.73
N TYR A 53 21.75 -0.34 -14.65
CA TYR A 53 20.34 -0.02 -14.48
C TYR A 53 19.71 -0.69 -13.25
N PHE A 54 20.05 -1.95 -12.99
CA PHE A 54 19.56 -2.62 -11.77
C PHE A 54 20.13 -2.00 -10.50
N SER A 55 21.33 -1.44 -10.55
CA SER A 55 21.96 -0.81 -9.39
C SER A 55 21.22 0.46 -8.94
N GLU A 56 20.66 1.23 -9.88
CA GLU A 56 19.92 2.47 -9.60
C GLU A 56 18.64 2.20 -8.79
N SER A 57 17.95 1.09 -9.08
CA SER A 57 16.74 0.69 -8.34
C SER A 57 17.04 0.11 -6.95
N LYS A 58 18.30 -0.24 -6.64
CA LYS A 58 18.65 -1.01 -5.43
C LYS A 58 18.33 -0.26 -4.15
N MET A 59 18.57 1.06 -4.12
CA MET A 59 18.28 1.89 -2.95
C MET A 59 16.77 1.98 -2.70
N ALA A 60 15.97 2.21 -3.75
CA ALA A 60 14.52 2.22 -3.67
C ALA A 60 13.95 0.88 -3.16
N LEU A 61 14.51 -0.24 -3.62
CA LEU A 61 14.12 -1.58 -3.14
C LEU A 61 14.53 -1.84 -1.69
N ALA A 62 15.70 -1.35 -1.26
CA ALA A 62 16.14 -1.47 0.13
C ALA A 62 15.20 -0.69 1.06
N TYR A 63 14.91 0.56 0.69
CA TYR A 63 13.97 1.42 1.41
C TYR A 63 12.57 0.79 1.55
N LEU A 64 12.01 0.24 0.47
CA LEU A 64 10.70 -0.43 0.53
C LEU A 64 10.70 -1.65 1.45
N LYS A 65 11.80 -2.42 1.49
CA LYS A 65 11.92 -3.57 2.39
C LYS A 65 12.02 -3.13 3.85
N GLU A 66 12.81 -2.10 4.12
CA GLU A 66 12.93 -1.51 5.45
C GLU A 66 11.58 -1.01 5.96
N ASN A 67 10.86 -0.22 5.16
CA ASN A 67 9.51 0.23 5.51
C ASN A 67 8.52 -0.93 5.70
N THR A 68 8.67 -2.02 4.94
CA THR A 68 7.83 -3.22 5.12
C THR A 68 8.12 -3.87 6.46
N GLN A 69 9.39 -4.03 6.82
CA GLN A 69 9.82 -4.64 8.08
C GLN A 69 9.35 -3.81 9.28
N ILE A 70 9.61 -2.51 9.23
CA ILE A 70 9.16 -1.53 10.22
C ILE A 70 7.63 -1.60 10.42
N GLY A 71 6.86 -1.67 9.33
CA GLY A 71 5.41 -1.78 9.43
C GLY A 71 4.91 -3.12 9.97
N ILE A 72 5.65 -4.21 9.75
CA ILE A 72 5.36 -5.53 10.37
C ILE A 72 5.57 -5.44 11.88
N GLU A 73 6.68 -4.84 12.33
CA GLU A 73 6.98 -4.65 13.76
C GLU A 73 5.93 -3.78 14.46
N LEU A 74 5.42 -2.76 13.76
CA LEU A 74 4.31 -1.94 14.26
C LEU A 74 3.03 -2.77 14.40
N LEU A 75 2.68 -3.59 13.42
CA LEU A 75 1.52 -4.49 13.50
C LEU A 75 1.63 -5.46 14.67
N GLU A 76 2.80 -6.07 14.86
CA GLU A 76 3.07 -6.98 15.98
C GLU A 76 2.94 -6.27 17.34
N THR A 77 3.37 -5.00 17.41
CA THR A 77 3.23 -4.18 18.62
C THR A 77 1.75 -3.87 18.89
N ILE A 78 0.98 -3.46 17.87
CA ILE A 78 -0.46 -3.21 18.02
C ILE A 78 -1.20 -4.49 18.44
N ASP A 79 -0.88 -5.63 17.84
CA ASP A 79 -1.51 -6.91 18.14
C ASP A 79 -1.19 -7.39 19.57
N ARG A 80 0.02 -7.10 20.09
CA ARG A 80 0.46 -7.48 21.44
C ARG A 80 -0.06 -6.54 22.53
N ASP A 81 0.05 -5.24 22.30
CA ASP A 81 -0.07 -4.21 23.33
C ASP A 81 -1.41 -3.46 23.26
N GLY A 82 -2.13 -3.57 22.14
CA GLY A 82 -3.31 -2.76 21.86
C GLY A 82 -2.99 -1.28 21.71
N ILE A 83 -4.02 -0.47 21.43
CA ILE A 83 -3.94 1.00 21.41
C ILE A 83 -4.44 1.54 22.75
N GLU A 84 -3.75 2.54 23.29
CA GLU A 84 -4.19 3.20 24.52
C GLU A 84 -5.59 3.84 24.35
N PRO A 85 -6.53 3.62 25.29
CA PRO A 85 -7.88 4.16 25.19
C PRO A 85 -7.92 5.68 25.17
N GLY A 86 -8.82 6.25 24.36
CA GLY A 86 -9.06 7.69 24.34
C GLY A 86 -8.07 8.51 23.51
N ILE A 87 -7.09 7.88 22.87
CA ILE A 87 -6.24 8.56 21.88
C ILE A 87 -7.04 8.77 20.58
N ASP A 88 -7.01 9.99 20.05
CA ASP A 88 -7.45 10.23 18.68
C ASP A 88 -6.39 9.77 17.68
N ILE A 89 -6.70 8.68 16.98
CA ILE A 89 -5.84 8.07 15.95
C ILE A 89 -6.39 8.29 14.53
N ARG A 90 -7.43 9.13 14.35
CA ARG A 90 -8.09 9.31 13.04
C ARG A 90 -7.13 9.78 11.97
N ASP A 91 -6.34 10.81 12.27
CA ASP A 91 -5.34 11.36 11.35
C ASP A 91 -4.28 10.31 10.97
N VAL A 92 -3.91 9.43 11.90
CA VAL A 92 -2.95 8.35 11.66
C VAL A 92 -3.55 7.33 10.68
N VAL A 93 -4.80 6.90 10.91
CA VAL A 93 -5.54 6.02 10.01
C VAL A 93 -5.58 6.61 8.60
N GLU A 94 -6.01 7.86 8.47
CA GLU A 94 -6.14 8.56 7.19
C GLU A 94 -4.80 8.63 6.43
N ARG A 95 -3.69 8.85 7.14
CA ARG A 95 -2.35 8.86 6.54
C ARG A 95 -1.95 7.50 5.99
N TYR A 96 -2.16 6.42 6.74
CA TYR A 96 -1.87 5.06 6.24
C TYR A 96 -2.76 4.67 5.07
N GLU A 97 -4.04 5.06 5.09
CA GLU A 97 -4.95 4.85 3.95
C GLU A 97 -4.51 5.61 2.70
N SER A 98 -4.18 6.89 2.86
CA SER A 98 -3.67 7.72 1.78
C SER A 98 -2.40 7.13 1.18
N ALA A 99 -1.44 6.73 2.04
CA ALA A 99 -0.22 6.08 1.61
C ALA A 99 -0.48 4.75 0.87
N ALA A 100 -1.38 3.91 1.37
CA ALA A 100 -1.75 2.64 0.72
C ALA A 100 -2.43 2.86 -0.65
N LYS A 101 -3.26 3.91 -0.77
CA LYS A 101 -3.90 4.29 -2.03
C LYS A 101 -2.88 4.78 -3.05
N ILE A 102 -1.97 5.65 -2.64
CA ILE A 102 -0.88 6.14 -3.50
C ILE A 102 0.02 4.98 -3.92
N ALA A 103 0.45 4.13 -2.99
CA ALA A 103 1.24 2.94 -3.27
C ALA A 103 0.53 1.98 -4.25
N THR A 104 -0.80 1.87 -4.17
CA THR A 104 -1.60 1.06 -5.11
C THR A 104 -1.54 1.64 -6.53
N SER A 105 -1.78 2.94 -6.69
CA SER A 105 -1.70 3.62 -7.99
C SER A 105 -0.30 3.53 -8.59
N GLN A 106 0.72 3.77 -7.77
CA GLN A 106 2.12 3.72 -8.19
C GLN A 106 2.59 2.32 -8.57
N LEU A 107 2.16 1.30 -7.83
CA LEU A 107 2.40 -0.10 -8.19
C LEU A 107 1.75 -0.44 -9.55
N HIS A 108 0.55 0.07 -9.83
CA HIS A 108 -0.11 -0.16 -11.11
C HIS A 108 0.68 0.48 -12.26
N LEU A 109 1.11 1.74 -12.11
CA LEU A 109 1.94 2.41 -13.11
C LEU A 109 3.26 1.66 -13.34
N LEU A 110 3.96 1.27 -12.28
CA LEU A 110 5.21 0.52 -12.38
C LEU A 110 5.03 -0.83 -13.11
N LYS A 111 3.91 -1.53 -12.89
CA LYS A 111 3.57 -2.75 -13.64
C LYS A 111 3.44 -2.48 -15.13
N LEU A 112 2.70 -1.44 -15.51
CA LEU A 112 2.53 -1.07 -16.91
C LEU A 112 3.86 -0.69 -17.55
N SER A 113 4.69 0.08 -16.84
CA SER A 113 6.03 0.44 -17.30
C SER A 113 6.88 -0.81 -17.54
N TYR A 114 6.94 -1.76 -16.60
CA TYR A 114 7.71 -3.00 -16.80
C TYR A 114 7.18 -3.83 -17.97
N ILE A 115 5.86 -3.96 -18.14
CA ILE A 115 5.27 -4.67 -19.29
C ILE A 115 5.71 -4.03 -20.62
N LEU A 116 5.66 -2.69 -20.70
CA LEU A 116 6.11 -1.97 -21.89
C LEU A 116 7.61 -2.20 -22.14
N ALA A 117 8.42 -2.10 -21.09
CA ALA A 117 9.86 -2.29 -21.19
C ALA A 117 10.23 -3.72 -21.59
N GLU A 118 9.53 -4.74 -21.08
CA GLU A 118 9.76 -6.16 -21.42
C GLU A 118 9.55 -6.43 -22.91
N SER A 119 8.70 -5.64 -23.58
CA SER A 119 8.49 -5.75 -25.03
C SER A 119 9.62 -5.17 -25.88
N SER A 120 10.59 -4.47 -25.26
CA SER A 120 11.67 -3.82 -26.00
C SER A 120 12.72 -4.83 -26.51
N PRO A 121 13.08 -4.79 -27.81
CA PRO A 121 14.14 -5.62 -28.36
C PRO A 121 15.54 -5.27 -27.83
N ALA A 122 15.75 -4.10 -27.20
CA ALA A 122 17.07 -3.71 -26.68
C ALA A 122 17.55 -4.62 -25.54
N TRP A 123 16.63 -5.27 -24.82
CA TRP A 123 17.00 -6.28 -23.83
C TRP A 123 17.68 -7.50 -24.45
N GLY A 124 17.36 -7.84 -25.71
CA GLY A 124 17.93 -8.96 -26.44
C GLY A 124 18.11 -10.22 -25.58
N PRO A 125 19.34 -10.72 -25.38
CA PRO A 125 19.61 -11.92 -24.59
C PRO A 125 19.34 -11.76 -23.08
N HIS A 126 19.18 -10.53 -22.59
CA HIS A 126 19.04 -10.20 -21.16
C HIS A 126 17.58 -10.09 -20.69
N VAL A 127 16.58 -10.35 -21.55
CA VAL A 127 15.15 -10.23 -21.19
C VAL A 127 14.77 -11.04 -19.93
N LYS A 128 15.32 -12.25 -19.74
CA LYS A 128 15.05 -13.07 -18.55
C LYS A 128 15.58 -12.45 -17.26
N LEU A 129 16.74 -11.79 -17.33
CA LEU A 129 17.33 -11.05 -16.21
C LEU A 129 16.43 -9.87 -15.84
N PHE A 130 15.96 -9.12 -16.84
CA PHE A 130 15.02 -8.03 -16.65
C PHE A 130 13.70 -8.48 -16.03
N GLN A 131 13.09 -9.57 -16.52
CA GLN A 131 11.87 -10.15 -15.94
C GLN A 131 12.05 -10.59 -14.48
N THR A 132 13.19 -11.16 -14.15
CA THR A 132 13.50 -11.55 -12.76
C THR A 132 13.58 -10.31 -11.87
N HIS A 133 14.20 -9.24 -12.37
CA HIS A 133 14.31 -7.96 -11.69
C HIS A 133 12.94 -7.29 -11.51
N SER A 134 12.13 -7.18 -12.58
CA SER A 134 10.80 -6.56 -12.56
C SER A 134 9.88 -7.26 -11.56
N GLN A 135 9.82 -8.60 -11.60
CA GLN A 135 9.04 -9.40 -10.66
C GLN A 135 9.46 -9.17 -9.21
N ARG A 136 10.76 -9.08 -8.94
CA ARG A 136 11.28 -8.80 -7.60
C ARG A 136 10.86 -7.41 -7.13
N ALA A 137 11.01 -6.39 -7.98
CA ALA A 137 10.65 -5.02 -7.65
C ALA A 137 9.15 -4.88 -7.36
N LEU A 138 8.32 -5.45 -8.23
CA LEU A 138 6.87 -5.47 -8.07
C LEU A 138 6.44 -6.17 -6.78
N ARG A 139 7.07 -7.30 -6.42
CA ARG A 139 6.77 -8.02 -5.18
C ARG A 139 7.12 -7.20 -3.95
N VAL A 140 8.30 -6.58 -3.92
CA VAL A 140 8.74 -5.75 -2.79
C VAL A 140 7.80 -4.55 -2.60
N PHE A 141 7.43 -3.87 -3.67
CA PHE A 141 6.49 -2.75 -3.61
C PHE A 141 5.10 -3.21 -3.16
N ALA A 142 4.59 -4.32 -3.72
CA ALA A 142 3.29 -4.87 -3.32
C ALA A 142 3.23 -5.24 -1.83
N ASN A 143 4.32 -5.81 -1.29
CA ASN A 143 4.41 -6.12 0.14
C ASN A 143 4.32 -4.86 1.00
N ASN A 144 5.06 -3.81 0.64
CA ASN A 144 4.99 -2.54 1.35
C ASN A 144 3.57 -1.94 1.32
N ARG A 145 2.93 -1.90 0.14
CA ARG A 145 1.53 -1.46 -0.01
C ARG A 145 0.59 -2.26 0.90
N ASN A 146 0.74 -3.58 0.92
CA ASN A 146 -0.12 -4.47 1.70
C ASN A 146 0.04 -4.22 3.21
N VAL A 147 1.27 -3.98 3.69
CA VAL A 147 1.52 -3.63 5.10
C VAL A 147 0.87 -2.30 5.45
N LEU A 148 1.02 -1.26 4.63
CA LEU A 148 0.36 0.04 4.85
C LEU A 148 -1.18 -0.11 4.97
N LEU A 149 -1.79 -0.87 4.06
CA LEU A 149 -3.23 -1.14 4.08
C LEU A 149 -3.65 -1.94 5.32
N ARG A 150 -2.83 -2.91 5.73
CA ARG A 150 -3.10 -3.73 6.91
C ARG A 150 -3.04 -2.89 8.18
N ILE A 151 -2.04 -2.02 8.32
CA ILE A 151 -1.95 -1.06 9.45
C ILE A 151 -3.20 -0.18 9.51
N ALA A 152 -3.59 0.44 8.40
CA ALA A 152 -4.81 1.25 8.35
C ALA A 152 -6.06 0.46 8.78
N THR A 153 -6.20 -0.77 8.28
CA THR A 153 -7.35 -1.64 8.59
C THR A 153 -7.37 -2.05 10.07
N THR A 154 -6.20 -2.38 10.64
CA THR A 154 -6.07 -2.70 12.07
C THR A 154 -6.42 -1.48 12.92
N LEU A 155 -5.85 -0.31 12.63
CA LEU A 155 -6.11 0.91 13.40
C LEU A 155 -7.58 1.35 13.33
N LYS A 156 -8.28 1.12 12.20
CA LYS A 156 -9.72 1.37 12.09
C LYS A 156 -10.57 0.61 13.09
N GLN A 157 -10.11 -0.56 13.56
CA GLN A 157 -10.84 -1.33 14.57
C GLN A 157 -10.85 -0.65 15.94
N TYR A 158 -9.91 0.27 16.18
CA TYR A 158 -9.81 1.05 17.41
C TYR A 158 -10.51 2.42 17.31
N LEU A 159 -10.96 2.83 16.11
CA LEU A 159 -11.78 4.02 16.00
C LEU A 159 -13.14 3.76 16.64
N PRO A 160 -13.71 4.74 17.35
CA PRO A 160 -15.08 4.63 17.83
C PRO A 160 -15.97 4.31 16.64
N VAL A 161 -16.71 3.20 16.74
CA VAL A 161 -17.71 2.86 15.75
C VAL A 161 -18.68 4.03 15.76
N ASN A 162 -18.69 4.86 14.73
CA ASN A 162 -19.79 5.78 14.46
C ASN A 162 -21.03 4.97 14.06
N ALA A 163 -21.41 3.99 14.88
CA ALA A 163 -22.78 3.64 15.06
C ALA A 163 -23.28 4.82 15.89
N GLY A 164 -23.94 5.80 15.25
CA GLY A 164 -24.91 6.57 16.02
C GLY A 164 -25.70 5.54 16.82
N GLU A 165 -25.68 5.67 18.15
CA GLU A 165 -26.14 4.67 19.11
C GLU A 165 -27.54 4.17 18.74
N TYR A 166 -27.60 3.19 17.86
CA TYR A 166 -28.83 2.54 17.49
C TYR A 166 -28.83 1.24 18.25
N THR A 167 -29.25 1.33 19.51
CA THR A 167 -29.73 0.17 20.25
C THR A 167 -31.10 -0.16 19.68
N PRO A 168 -31.23 -1.19 18.84
CA PRO A 168 -32.52 -1.55 18.28
C PRO A 168 -33.42 -1.95 19.45
N LYS A 169 -34.61 -1.38 19.53
CA LYS A 169 -35.64 -1.97 20.38
C LYS A 169 -36.04 -3.29 19.73
N ALA A 170 -36.44 -4.27 20.53
CA ALA A 170 -36.90 -5.57 20.02
C ALA A 170 -38.33 -5.45 19.44
N ASP A 171 -38.54 -4.51 18.52
CA ASP A 171 -39.80 -4.27 17.83
C ASP A 171 -39.60 -4.30 16.30
N SER A 172 -40.71 -4.47 15.59
CA SER A 172 -40.71 -4.65 14.14
C SER A 172 -40.22 -3.42 13.37
N GLU A 173 -40.40 -2.22 13.93
CA GLU A 173 -39.98 -0.97 13.29
C GLU A 173 -38.46 -0.79 13.39
N SER A 174 -37.88 -1.15 14.53
CA SER A 174 -36.43 -1.15 14.70
C SER A 174 -35.72 -2.13 13.77
N TYR A 175 -36.35 -3.28 13.47
CA TYR A 175 -35.84 -4.20 12.47
C TYR A 175 -35.86 -3.60 11.05
N LYS A 176 -36.98 -2.98 10.65
CA LYS A 176 -37.09 -2.30 9.34
C LYS A 176 -36.05 -1.20 9.18
N GLU A 177 -35.82 -0.43 10.24
CA GLU A 177 -34.85 0.66 10.26
C GLU A 177 -33.41 0.14 10.06
N LEU A 178 -33.00 -0.91 10.78
CA LEU A 178 -31.70 -1.56 10.59
C LEU A 178 -31.49 -2.07 9.18
N VAL A 179 -32.50 -2.75 8.63
CA VAL A 179 -32.43 -3.31 7.28
C VAL A 179 -32.29 -2.17 6.26
N ASN A 180 -33.06 -1.08 6.41
CA ASN A 180 -32.95 0.09 5.55
C ASN A 180 -31.58 0.78 5.65
N LEU A 181 -31.02 0.88 6.87
CA LEU A 181 -29.73 1.51 7.14
C LEU A 181 -28.58 0.69 6.51
N SER A 182 -28.65 -0.64 6.61
CA SER A 182 -27.75 -1.57 5.93
C SER A 182 -27.81 -1.42 4.41
N HIS A 183 -29.02 -1.40 3.82
CA HIS A 183 -29.22 -1.24 2.38
C HIS A 183 -28.67 0.09 1.86
N LYS A 184 -28.91 1.20 2.58
CA LYS A 184 -28.31 2.51 2.25
C LYS A 184 -26.79 2.47 2.31
N LYS A 185 -26.21 1.84 3.34
CA LYS A 185 -24.75 1.75 3.51
C LYS A 185 -24.10 0.90 2.42
N LEU A 186 -24.79 -0.12 1.93
CA LEU A 186 -24.31 -1.05 0.91
C LEU A 186 -24.72 -0.66 -0.52
N GLY A 187 -25.49 0.42 -0.71
CA GLY A 187 -25.99 0.84 -2.02
C GLY A 187 -27.01 -0.12 -2.65
N ILE A 188 -27.72 -0.91 -1.83
CA ILE A 188 -28.72 -1.88 -2.26
C ILE A 188 -30.11 -1.21 -2.25
N PRO A 189 -30.98 -1.45 -3.23
CA PRO A 189 -32.34 -0.91 -3.24
C PRO A 189 -33.11 -1.25 -1.96
N LEU A 190 -33.79 -0.26 -1.37
CA LEU A 190 -34.54 -0.47 -0.13
C LEU A 190 -35.68 -1.49 -0.32
N PRO A 191 -35.88 -2.41 0.64
CA PRO A 191 -37.01 -3.34 0.61
C PRO A 191 -38.35 -2.60 0.78
N VAL A 192 -39.39 -3.13 0.13
CA VAL A 192 -40.76 -2.64 0.30
C VAL A 192 -41.37 -3.35 1.50
N TRP A 193 -41.75 -2.59 2.51
CA TRP A 193 -42.40 -3.10 3.71
C TRP A 193 -43.92 -3.08 3.51
N GLY A 194 -44.57 -4.23 3.70
CA GLY A 194 -46.03 -4.39 3.68
C GLY A 194 -46.66 -4.27 5.05
#